data_AF-A0A535TWA8-F1
#
_entry.id   AF-A0A535TWA8-F1
#
_cell.length_a   1.000
_cell.length_b   1.000
_cell.length_c   1.000
_cell.angle_alpha   90.00
_cell.angle_beta   90.00
_cell.angle_gamma   90.00
#
_symmetry.space_group_name_H-M   'P 1'
#
loop_
_entity.id
_entity.type
_entity.pdbx_description
1 polymer ?
#
loop_
_entity_poly.entity_id
_entity_poly.type
_entity_poly.pdbx_seq_one_letter_code
_entity_poly.pdbx_strand_id
1 'polypeptide(L)'
;DIARSRWTKLMANLNNAIMAITGLAIGKALRHPGLTRLSIATIREGVKTAQLGGFGLDQTRRARTFRLMSTLPMPLSYRIFGGRLAGNFPPESTYGPSTQQSLRRGSSSELEYLNGEIVTLGQRIGRPTPYNSGLLEQGRAVFATRRPLTPEELLQHFRF
;
A
#
# COMPACT_ATOMS: atom_id res chain seq x y z
N ASP A 1 -10.51 9.32 18.60
CA ASP A 1 -11.38 9.35 17.41
C ASP A 1 -11.23 8.05 16.64
N ILE A 2 -12.22 7.17 16.73
CA ILE A 2 -12.20 5.82 16.16
C ILE A 2 -12.19 5.87 14.63
N ALA A 3 -12.93 6.79 14.03
CA ALA A 3 -13.04 6.92 12.57
C ALA A 3 -11.68 7.27 11.96
N ARG A 4 -10.96 8.23 12.55
CA ARG A 4 -9.62 8.61 12.09
C ARG A 4 -8.57 7.50 12.27
N SER A 5 -8.70 6.70 13.32
CA SER A 5 -7.79 5.57 13.55
C SER A 5 -7.95 4.48 12.50
N ARG A 6 -9.17 4.22 12.03
CA ARG A 6 -9.43 3.31 10.90
C ARG A 6 -8.66 3.74 9.65
N TRP A 7 -8.66 5.02 9.32
CA TRP A 7 -7.92 5.55 8.16
C TRP A 7 -6.41 5.45 8.33
N THR A 8 -5.87 5.73 9.53
CA THR A 8 -4.45 5.50 9.81
C THR A 8 -4.05 4.04 9.62
N LYS A 9 -4.89 3.10 10.10
CA LYS A 9 -4.67 1.66 9.96
C LYS A 9 -4.83 1.20 8.50
N LEU A 10 -5.73 1.82 7.74
CA LEU A 10 -5.86 1.56 6.32
C LEU A 10 -4.56 1.91 5.58
N MET A 11 -4.01 3.12 5.78
CA MET A 11 -2.74 3.55 5.16
C MET A 11 -1.58 2.60 5.47
N ALA A 12 -1.56 2.08 6.70
CA ALA A 12 -0.57 1.10 7.14
C ALA A 12 -0.61 -0.23 6.38
N ASN A 13 -1.76 -0.57 5.82
CA ASN A 13 -2.05 -1.87 5.23
C ASN A 13 -2.15 -1.82 3.70
N LEU A 14 -2.13 -0.64 3.07
CA LEU A 14 -2.22 -0.53 1.60
C LEU A 14 -1.11 -1.29 0.86
N ASN A 15 0.07 -1.41 1.47
CA ASN A 15 1.20 -2.11 0.86
C ASN A 15 1.12 -3.63 0.98
N ASN A 16 0.14 -4.17 1.71
CA ASN A 16 -0.08 -5.62 1.80
C ASN A 16 -0.34 -6.22 0.42
N ALA A 17 -0.92 -5.44 -0.49
CA ALA A 17 -1.10 -5.84 -1.89
C ALA A 17 0.23 -6.24 -2.54
N ILE A 18 1.31 -5.50 -2.29
CA ILE A 18 2.63 -5.81 -2.86
C ILE A 18 3.09 -7.21 -2.38
N MET A 19 2.86 -7.54 -1.11
CA MET A 19 3.26 -8.83 -0.54
C MET A 19 2.38 -9.95 -1.09
N ALA A 20 1.08 -9.68 -1.23
CA ALA A 20 0.12 -10.62 -1.80
C ALA A 20 0.43 -10.94 -3.27
N ILE A 21 0.80 -9.93 -4.05
CA ILE A 21 1.12 -10.07 -5.47
C ILE A 21 2.47 -10.77 -5.66
N THR A 22 3.49 -10.39 -4.88
CA THR A 22 4.86 -10.86 -5.11
C THR A 22 5.23 -12.13 -4.33
N GLY A 23 4.47 -12.47 -3.30
CA GLY A 23 4.82 -13.54 -2.36
C GLY A 23 6.01 -13.22 -1.46
N LEU A 24 6.58 -12.01 -1.53
CA LEU A 24 7.75 -11.63 -0.75
C LEU A 24 7.40 -11.33 0.71
N ALA A 25 8.35 -11.64 1.59
CA ALA A 25 8.39 -11.08 2.95
C ALA A 25 8.45 -9.55 2.89
N ILE A 26 7.77 -8.86 3.82
CA ILE A 26 7.71 -7.38 3.82
C ILE A 26 9.11 -6.77 3.94
N GLY A 27 9.98 -7.39 4.74
CA GLY A 27 11.37 -6.95 4.87
C GLY A 27 12.16 -7.01 3.57
N LYS A 28 11.95 -8.05 2.75
CA LYS A 28 12.59 -8.20 1.43
C LYS A 28 12.01 -7.20 0.42
N ALA A 29 10.69 -7.09 0.34
CA ALA A 29 10.05 -6.19 -0.60
C ALA A 29 10.41 -4.70 -0.35
N LEU A 30 10.44 -4.26 0.91
CA LEU A 30 10.80 -2.88 1.26
C LEU A 30 12.30 -2.57 1.09
N ARG A 31 13.14 -3.56 0.79
CA ARG A 31 14.55 -3.37 0.40
C ARG A 31 14.72 -3.29 -1.11
N HIS A 32 13.73 -3.70 -1.90
CA HIS A 32 13.76 -3.54 -3.35
C HIS A 32 13.43 -2.07 -3.72
N PRO A 33 14.33 -1.32 -4.38
CA PRO A 33 14.16 0.12 -4.63
C PRO A 33 12.83 0.48 -5.31
N GLY A 34 12.46 -0.28 -6.35
CA GLY A 34 11.21 -0.06 -7.09
C GLY A 34 9.95 -0.31 -6.24
N LEU A 35 9.87 -1.42 -5.50
CA LEU A 35 8.75 -1.72 -4.61
C LEU A 35 8.64 -0.74 -3.44
N THR A 36 9.76 -0.22 -2.94
CA THR A 36 9.76 0.85 -1.93
C THR A 36 9.23 2.15 -2.50
N ARG A 37 9.60 2.50 -3.74
CA ARG A 37 9.01 3.65 -4.44
C ARG A 37 7.50 3.47 -4.63
N LEU A 38 7.06 2.28 -5.05
CA LEU A 38 5.64 1.93 -5.18
C LEU A 38 4.90 2.03 -3.85
N SER A 39 5.51 1.52 -2.78
CA SER A 39 4.97 1.55 -1.42
C SER A 39 4.73 2.98 -0.94
N ILE A 40 5.70 3.87 -1.19
CA ILE A 40 5.58 5.28 -0.84
C ILE A 40 4.51 5.95 -1.70
N ALA A 41 4.51 5.72 -3.01
CA ALA A 41 3.51 6.28 -3.93
C ALA A 41 2.08 5.89 -3.54
N THR A 42 1.87 4.61 -3.20
CA THR A 42 0.58 4.05 -2.78
C THR A 42 0.05 4.71 -1.51
N ILE A 43 0.89 4.84 -0.47
CA ILE A 43 0.46 5.50 0.77
C ILE A 43 0.22 7.00 0.53
N ARG A 44 1.08 7.68 -0.23
CA ARG A 44 0.91 9.11 -0.55
C ARG A 44 -0.42 9.36 -1.25
N GLU A 45 -0.77 8.52 -2.22
CA GLU A 45 -2.04 8.57 -2.91
C GLU A 45 -3.20 8.33 -1.94
N GLY A 46 -3.15 7.27 -1.14
CA GLY A 46 -4.17 6.95 -0.15
C GLY A 46 -4.43 8.07 0.86
N VAL A 47 -3.37 8.70 1.38
CA VAL A 47 -3.50 9.83 2.32
C VAL A 47 -4.15 11.03 1.64
N LYS A 48 -3.73 11.38 0.42
CA LYS A 48 -4.32 12.51 -0.31
C LYS A 48 -5.79 12.27 -0.64
N THR A 49 -6.12 11.06 -1.08
CA THR A 49 -7.50 10.68 -1.39
C THR A 49 -8.38 10.69 -0.14
N ALA A 50 -7.90 10.16 0.98
CA ALA A 50 -8.61 10.23 2.27
C ALA A 50 -8.88 11.69 2.69
N GLN A 51 -7.85 12.53 2.66
CA GLN A 51 -7.95 13.94 3.06
C GLN A 51 -8.94 14.72 2.20
N LEU A 52 -8.88 14.57 0.88
CA LEU A 52 -9.81 15.22 -0.05
C LEU A 52 -11.24 14.69 0.07
N GLY A 53 -11.40 13.43 0.48
CA GLY A 53 -12.69 12.83 0.79
C GLY A 53 -13.27 13.21 2.15
N GLY A 54 -12.65 14.14 2.89
CA GLY A 54 -13.11 14.56 4.22
C GLY A 54 -12.71 13.62 5.36
N PHE A 55 -11.84 12.64 5.09
CA PHE A 55 -11.38 11.67 6.09
C PHE A 55 -9.99 12.00 6.60
N GLY A 56 -9.91 12.35 7.88
CA GLY A 56 -8.64 12.63 8.56
C GLY A 56 -7.96 11.36 9.08
N LEU A 57 -6.63 11.40 9.17
CA LEU A 57 -5.86 10.44 9.98
C LEU A 57 -5.83 10.92 11.45
N ASP A 58 -5.57 9.99 12.37
CA ASP A 58 -5.48 10.31 13.81
C ASP A 58 -4.24 11.17 14.17
N GLN A 59 -3.97 11.37 15.46
CA GLN A 59 -2.85 12.19 15.94
C GLN A 59 -1.59 11.42 16.33
N THR A 60 -1.54 10.11 16.03
CA THR A 60 -0.38 9.27 16.31
C THR A 60 0.86 9.73 15.54
N ARG A 61 2.04 9.35 16.03
CA ARG A 61 3.31 9.59 15.31
C ARG A 61 3.26 8.98 13.90
N ARG A 62 2.64 7.81 13.75
CA ARG A 62 2.48 7.12 12.46
C ARG A 62 1.65 7.94 11.48
N ALA A 63 0.49 8.44 11.91
CA ALA A 63 -0.34 9.32 11.09
C ALA A 63 0.40 10.60 10.67
N ARG A 64 1.16 11.21 11.58
CA ARG A 64 2.02 12.37 11.26
C ARG A 64 3.06 12.03 10.19
N THR A 65 3.71 10.86 10.30
CA THR A 65 4.64 10.37 9.27
C THR A 65 3.96 10.22 7.92
N PHE A 66 2.76 9.63 7.86
CA PHE A 66 2.02 9.47 6.61
C PHE A 66 1.61 10.82 5.99
N ARG A 67 1.18 11.79 6.78
CA ARG A 67 0.88 13.15 6.31
C ARG A 67 2.13 13.88 5.79
N LEU A 68 3.24 13.78 6.50
CA LEU A 68 4.50 14.36 6.01
C LEU A 68 4.95 13.66 4.73
N MET A 69 4.83 12.33 4.68
CA MET A 69 5.17 11.56 3.51
C MET A 69 4.33 11.94 2.29
N SER A 70 3.04 12.29 2.44
CA SER A 70 2.13 12.70 1.35
C SER A 70 2.35 14.12 0.85
N THR A 71 2.81 15.04 1.70
CA THR A 71 2.99 16.46 1.37
C THR A 71 4.30 16.74 0.60
N LEU A 72 5.36 15.98 0.87
CA LEU A 72 6.65 16.17 0.20
C LEU A 72 6.60 15.85 -1.30
N PRO A 73 7.52 16.40 -2.13
CA PRO A 73 7.77 15.89 -3.48
C PRO A 73 8.22 14.41 -3.44
N MET A 74 7.91 13.63 -4.48
CA MET A 74 8.18 12.18 -4.50
C MET A 74 9.66 11.82 -4.29
N PRO A 75 10.64 12.46 -4.97
CA PRO A 75 12.06 12.15 -4.76
C PRO A 75 12.51 12.39 -3.32
N LEU A 76 12.01 13.47 -2.70
CA LEU A 76 12.33 13.81 -1.32
C LEU A 76 11.68 12.83 -0.32
N SER A 77 10.42 12.46 -0.58
CA SER A 77 9.70 11.45 0.19
C SER A 77 10.45 10.11 0.17
N TYR A 78 10.89 9.65 -1.01
CA TYR A 78 11.70 8.45 -1.16
C TYR A 78 13.01 8.52 -0.37
N ARG A 79 13.76 9.62 -0.51
CA ARG A 79 15.04 9.82 0.20
C ARG A 79 14.90 9.77 1.72
N ILE A 80 13.82 10.34 2.26
CA ILE A 80 13.59 10.44 3.71
C ILE A 80 13.02 9.15 4.31
N PHE A 81 12.13 8.47 3.59
CA PHE A 81 11.34 7.35 4.14
C PHE A 81 11.72 5.98 3.58
N GLY A 82 12.37 5.90 2.42
CA GLY A 82 12.66 4.64 1.74
C GLY A 82 13.41 3.64 2.63
N GLY A 83 14.58 4.03 3.15
CA GLY A 83 15.35 3.17 4.07
C GLY A 83 14.65 2.91 5.41
N ARG A 84 13.84 3.86 5.89
CA ARG A 84 13.11 3.74 7.17
C ARG A 84 11.95 2.76 7.11
N LEU A 85 11.29 2.61 5.96
CA LEU A 85 10.22 1.64 5.77
C LEU A 85 10.74 0.22 5.98
N ALA A 86 11.89 -0.12 5.37
CA ALA A 86 12.55 -1.40 5.56
C ALA A 86 13.12 -1.58 6.98
N GLY A 87 13.66 -0.52 7.60
CA GLY A 87 14.29 -0.58 8.92
C GLY A 87 13.36 -1.01 10.05
N ASN A 88 12.05 -0.90 9.87
CA ASN A 88 11.06 -1.38 10.85
C ASN A 88 10.84 -2.90 10.78
N PHE A 89 11.38 -3.59 9.77
CA PHE A 89 11.14 -5.00 9.53
C PHE A 89 12.46 -5.74 9.23
N PRO A 90 12.83 -6.75 10.07
CA PRO A 90 13.83 -7.74 9.69
C PRO A 90 13.55 -8.33 8.29
N PRO A 91 14.57 -8.71 7.49
CA PRO A 91 14.38 -9.19 6.12
C PRO A 91 13.35 -10.32 6.00
N GLU A 92 13.39 -11.29 6.91
CA GLU A 92 12.50 -12.45 6.94
C GLU A 92 11.15 -12.17 7.61
N SER A 93 10.86 -10.91 7.96
CA SER A 93 9.55 -10.55 8.52
C SER A 93 8.48 -10.80 7.47
N THR A 94 7.61 -11.76 7.77
CA THR A 94 6.39 -11.99 7.04
C THR A 94 5.34 -10.97 7.46
N TYR A 95 4.45 -10.61 6.54
CA TYR A 95 3.24 -9.91 6.94
C TYR A 95 2.37 -10.86 7.76
N GLY A 96 1.64 -10.32 8.74
CA GLY A 96 0.97 -11.09 9.79
C GLY A 96 0.08 -12.24 9.27
N PRO A 97 -0.23 -13.23 10.14
CA PRO A 97 -0.90 -14.47 9.78
C PRO A 97 -2.20 -14.28 8.97
N SER A 98 -2.93 -13.18 9.15
CA SER A 98 -4.20 -12.93 8.45
C SER A 98 -4.07 -12.82 6.93
N THR A 99 -3.06 -12.14 6.39
CA THR A 99 -2.91 -11.91 4.94
C THR A 99 -2.30 -13.12 4.23
N GLN A 100 -1.35 -13.82 4.88
CA GLN A 100 -0.87 -15.13 4.39
C GLN A 100 -1.97 -16.20 4.43
N GLN A 101 -2.87 -16.13 5.41
CA GLN A 101 -4.00 -17.05 5.48
C GLN A 101 -5.13 -16.65 4.51
N SER A 102 -5.32 -15.36 4.21
CA SER A 102 -6.19 -14.90 3.10
C SER A 102 -5.64 -15.32 1.74
N LEU A 103 -4.31 -15.24 1.54
CA LEU A 103 -3.60 -15.79 0.38
C LEU A 103 -3.86 -17.30 0.23
N ARG A 104 -3.81 -18.05 1.33
CA ARG A 104 -4.14 -19.50 1.35
C ARG A 104 -5.62 -19.80 1.08
N ARG A 105 -6.53 -18.87 1.40
CA ARG A 105 -7.98 -19.00 1.14
C ARG A 105 -8.40 -18.54 -0.26
N GLY A 106 -7.48 -18.01 -1.08
CA GLY A 106 -7.73 -17.71 -2.49
C GLY A 106 -8.68 -16.55 -2.77
N SER A 107 -8.89 -15.63 -1.82
CA SER A 107 -9.81 -14.50 -2.00
C SER A 107 -9.09 -13.16 -2.05
N SER A 108 -9.36 -12.37 -3.11
CA SER A 108 -8.93 -10.98 -3.24
C SER A 108 -9.68 -10.02 -2.32
N SER A 109 -10.66 -10.50 -1.54
CA SER A 109 -11.54 -9.68 -0.71
C SER A 109 -10.80 -8.77 0.26
N GLU A 110 -9.65 -9.18 0.80
CA GLU A 110 -8.85 -8.30 1.68
C GLU A 110 -8.31 -7.08 0.93
N LEU A 111 -7.89 -7.22 -0.33
CA LEU A 111 -7.42 -6.09 -1.15
C LEU A 111 -8.56 -5.14 -1.50
N GLU A 112 -9.78 -5.65 -1.68
CA GLU A 112 -10.98 -4.82 -1.87
C GLU A 112 -11.23 -3.93 -0.64
N TYR A 113 -11.14 -4.49 0.57
CA TYR A 113 -11.31 -3.72 1.80
C TYR A 113 -10.15 -2.75 2.10
N LEU A 114 -9.01 -2.92 1.43
CA LEU A 114 -7.84 -2.08 1.59
C LEU A 114 -7.68 -1.09 0.43
N ASN A 115 -7.03 -1.51 -0.65
CA ASN A 115 -6.81 -0.65 -1.81
C ASN A 115 -8.14 -0.31 -2.50
N GLY A 116 -9.11 -1.23 -2.52
CA GLY A 116 -10.45 -0.98 -3.07
C GLY A 116 -11.23 0.12 -2.33
N GLU A 117 -11.05 0.28 -1.02
CA GLU A 117 -11.62 1.41 -0.25
C GLU A 117 -11.08 2.75 -0.77
N ILE A 118 -9.77 2.82 -1.08
CA ILE A 118 -9.15 4.02 -1.66
C ILE A 118 -9.65 4.29 -3.07
N VAL A 119 -9.75 3.24 -3.90
CA VAL A 119 -10.26 3.34 -5.27
C VAL A 119 -11.72 3.84 -5.27
N THR A 120 -12.56 3.25 -4.42
CA THR A 120 -13.97 3.63 -4.27
C THR A 120 -14.10 5.08 -3.81
N LEU A 121 -13.31 5.51 -2.81
CA LEU A 121 -13.30 6.89 -2.37
C LEU A 121 -12.82 7.83 -3.50
N GLY A 122 -11.75 7.47 -4.21
CA GLY A 122 -11.22 8.23 -5.33
C GLY A 122 -12.28 8.46 -6.40
N GLN A 123 -12.99 7.41 -6.81
CA GLN A 123 -14.11 7.49 -7.75
C GLN A 123 -15.20 8.45 -7.26
N ARG A 124 -15.61 8.33 -5.99
CA ARG A 124 -16.65 9.19 -5.38
C ARG A 124 -16.29 10.68 -5.45
N ILE A 125 -15.01 11.02 -5.31
CA ILE A 125 -14.54 12.42 -5.31
C ILE A 125 -13.92 12.87 -6.64
N GLY A 126 -14.04 12.07 -7.70
CA GLY A 126 -13.48 12.40 -9.02
C GLY A 126 -11.95 12.43 -9.05
N ARG A 127 -11.27 11.69 -8.18
CA ARG A 127 -9.81 11.64 -8.06
C ARG A 127 -9.25 10.31 -8.56
N PRO A 128 -8.35 10.31 -9.57
CA PRO A 128 -7.63 9.11 -9.97
C PRO A 128 -6.77 8.54 -8.84
N THR A 129 -6.76 7.20 -8.74
CA THR A 129 -5.95 6.45 -7.78
C THR A 129 -5.11 5.36 -8.47
N PRO A 130 -4.25 5.72 -9.45
CA PRO A 130 -3.53 4.76 -10.29
C PRO A 130 -2.69 3.75 -9.50
N TYR A 131 -2.11 4.12 -8.36
CA TYR A 131 -1.28 3.19 -7.58
C TYR A 131 -2.15 2.17 -6.85
N ASN A 132 -3.22 2.62 -6.18
CA ASN A 132 -4.13 1.71 -5.49
C ASN A 132 -4.97 0.87 -6.45
N SER A 133 -5.40 1.43 -7.59
CA SER A 133 -6.15 0.69 -8.60
C SER A 133 -5.28 -0.35 -9.31
N GLY A 134 -4.04 0.00 -9.67
CA GLY A 134 -3.11 -0.95 -10.29
C GLY A 134 -2.76 -2.09 -9.34
N LEU A 135 -2.50 -1.81 -8.06
CA LEU A 135 -2.28 -2.86 -7.06
C LEU A 135 -3.51 -3.75 -6.87
N LEU A 136 -4.71 -3.19 -6.86
CA LEU A 136 -5.94 -3.96 -6.76
C LEU A 136 -6.14 -4.88 -7.97
N GLU A 137 -5.93 -4.36 -9.17
CA GLU A 137 -6.03 -5.10 -10.42
C GLU A 137 -5.03 -6.26 -10.48
N GLN A 138 -3.74 -6.00 -10.23
CA GLN A 138 -2.72 -7.04 -10.23
C GLN A 138 -2.94 -8.06 -9.11
N GLY A 139 -3.41 -7.60 -7.93
CA GLY A 139 -3.83 -8.49 -6.86
C GLY A 139 -4.90 -9.47 -7.31
N ARG A 140 -6.00 -8.98 -7.92
CA ARG A 140 -7.07 -9.83 -8.47
C ARG A 140 -6.53 -10.83 -9.49
N ALA A 141 -5.66 -10.40 -10.39
CA ALA A 141 -5.05 -11.27 -11.39
C ALA A 141 -4.22 -12.40 -10.76
N VAL A 142 -3.38 -12.10 -9.76
CA VAL A 142 -2.61 -13.10 -9.02
C VAL A 142 -3.52 -14.07 -8.27
N PHE A 143 -4.60 -13.60 -7.64
CA PHE A 143 -5.56 -14.48 -6.96
C PHE A 143 -6.29 -15.42 -7.93
N ALA A 144 -6.68 -14.93 -9.11
CA ALA A 144 -7.34 -15.75 -10.13
C ALA A 144 -6.40 -16.80 -10.73
N THR A 145 -5.16 -16.41 -11.04
CA THR A 145 -4.17 -17.28 -11.72
C THR A 145 -3.34 -18.13 -10.77
N ARG A 146 -3.31 -17.78 -9.48
CA ARG A 146 -2.38 -18.32 -8.47
C ARG A 146 -0.91 -18.20 -8.83
N ARG A 147 -0.55 -17.25 -9.72
CA ARG A 147 0.83 -16.98 -10.13
C ARG A 147 1.31 -15.66 -9.54
N PRO A 148 2.20 -15.67 -8.53
CA PRO A 148 2.83 -14.44 -8.04
C PRO A 148 3.63 -13.74 -9.15
N LEU A 149 3.72 -12.41 -9.07
CA LEU A 149 4.56 -11.62 -9.98
C LEU A 149 5.93 -11.35 -9.34
N THR A 150 6.98 -11.32 -10.15
CA THR A 150 8.26 -10.77 -9.69
C THR A 150 8.14 -9.27 -9.41
N PRO A 151 9.06 -8.66 -8.64
CA PRO A 151 9.12 -7.21 -8.47
C PRO A 151 9.12 -6.46 -9.82
N GLU A 152 9.90 -6.94 -10.78
CA GLU A 152 10.04 -6.33 -12.11
C GLU A 152 8.75 -6.42 -12.91
N GLU A 153 8.10 -7.59 -12.94
CA GLU A 153 6.79 -7.77 -13.59
C GLU A 153 5.76 -6.80 -12.99
N LEU A 154 5.67 -6.73 -11.66
CA LEU A 154 4.73 -5.83 -11.00
C LEU A 154 5.01 -4.35 -11.33
N LEU A 155 6.28 -3.94 -11.36
CA LEU A 155 6.64 -2.55 -11.58
C LEU A 155 6.36 -2.05 -13.00
N GLN A 156 6.26 -2.94 -13.99
CA GLN A 156 5.89 -2.58 -15.37
C GLN A 156 4.49 -1.97 -15.48
N HIS A 157 3.62 -2.23 -14.50
CA HIS A 157 2.25 -1.70 -14.46
C HIS A 157 2.15 -0.27 -13.91
N PHE A 158 3.25 0.33 -13.43
CA PHE A 158 3.23 1.64 -12.78
C PHE A 158 4.10 2.68 -13.47
N ARG A 159 3.58 3.91 -13.56
CA ARG A 159 4.31 5.11 -13.95
C ARG A 159 4.53 5.99 -12.73
N PHE A 160 5.65 6.72 -12.71
CA PHE A 160 6.35 7.07 -11.49
C PHE A 160 6.91 8.48 -11.47
#